data_AF-A0AB37QQ06-F1
#
_entry.id   AF-A0AB37QQ06-F1
#
_cell.length_a   1.000
_cell.length_b   1.000
_cell.length_c   1.000
_cell.angle_alpha   90.00
_cell.angle_beta   90.00
_cell.angle_gamma   90.00
#
_symmetry.space_group_name_H-M   'P 1'
#
loop_
_entity.id
_entity.type
_entity.pdbx_description
1 polymer ?
#
loop_
_entity_poly.entity_id
_entity_poly.type
_entity_poly.pdbx_seq_one_letter_code
_entity_poly.pdbx_strand_id
1 'polypeptide(L)'
;MLPWTEYLPQEQAMLLEDGKSLAAFYELTPIGTEGRDPEWLRKARDALENALQDSFDELDESPWVVQFYAKDETSWEDYLETLHDYVQPRAQGTAFTEMYLQQFKHHL
;
A
#
# COMPACT_ATOMS: atom_id res chain seq x y z
N MET A 1 10.99 -2.56 -14.12
CA MET A 1 9.53 -2.58 -14.34
C MET A 1 9.17 -3.95 -14.88
N LEU A 2 8.06 -4.53 -14.43
CA LEU A 2 7.62 -5.83 -14.96
C LEU A 2 7.09 -5.66 -16.39
N PRO A 3 7.44 -6.57 -17.31
CA PRO A 3 7.05 -6.50 -18.72
C PRO A 3 5.57 -6.87 -18.90
N TRP A 4 4.67 -5.88 -18.91
CA TRP A 4 3.24 -6.04 -19.16
C TRP A 4 2.82 -5.36 -20.48
N THR A 5 1.78 -5.91 -21.11
CA THR A 5 1.30 -5.48 -22.43
C THR A 5 0.04 -4.63 -22.32
N GLU A 6 -1.03 -5.16 -21.73
CA GLU A 6 -2.33 -4.48 -21.66
C GLU A 6 -3.12 -4.85 -20.41
N TYR A 7 -4.12 -4.01 -20.08
CA TYR A 7 -5.10 -4.29 -19.03
C TYR A 7 -6.34 -4.94 -19.63
N LEU A 8 -6.79 -6.03 -19.02
CA LEU A 8 -7.98 -6.79 -19.40
C LEU A 8 -9.14 -6.46 -18.45
N PRO A 9 -10.16 -5.68 -18.90
CA PRO A 9 -11.20 -5.18 -18.01
C PRO A 9 -12.13 -6.24 -17.44
N GLN A 10 -12.38 -7.33 -18.18
CA GLN A 10 -13.29 -8.39 -17.72
C GLN A 10 -12.67 -9.20 -16.57
N GLU A 11 -11.37 -9.48 -16.66
CA GLU A 11 -10.59 -10.26 -15.70
C GLU A 11 -10.00 -9.38 -14.59
N GLN A 12 -10.03 -8.06 -14.76
CA GLN A 12 -9.41 -7.07 -13.89
C GLN A 12 -7.91 -7.33 -13.66
N ALA A 13 -7.21 -7.76 -14.71
CA ALA A 13 -5.81 -8.19 -14.67
C ALA A 13 -4.97 -7.59 -15.79
N MET A 14 -3.64 -7.65 -15.63
CA MET A 14 -2.67 -7.22 -16.64
C MET A 14 -2.14 -8.43 -17.39
N LEU A 15 -2.15 -8.40 -18.72
CA LEU A 15 -1.52 -9.42 -19.56
C LEU A 15 -0.01 -9.17 -19.65
N LEU A 16 0.80 -10.19 -19.40
CA LEU A 16 2.26 -10.10 -19.50
C LEU A 16 2.76 -10.23 -20.95
N GLU A 17 4.01 -9.84 -21.20
CA GLU A 17 4.62 -9.86 -22.55
C GLU A 17 4.71 -11.24 -23.20
N ASP A 18 4.57 -12.32 -22.43
CA ASP A 18 4.48 -13.69 -22.98
C ASP A 18 3.13 -14.00 -23.66
N GLY A 19 2.17 -13.07 -23.55
CA GLY A 19 0.84 -13.16 -24.14
C GLY A 19 -0.06 -14.23 -23.50
N LYS A 20 0.32 -14.76 -22.33
CA LYS A 20 -0.41 -15.84 -21.64
C LYS A 20 -0.54 -15.63 -20.15
N SER A 21 0.50 -15.14 -19.50
CA SER A 21 0.52 -14.95 -18.05
C SER A 21 -0.26 -13.69 -17.67
N LEU A 22 -0.98 -13.77 -16.57
CA LEU A 22 -1.73 -12.66 -16.00
C LEU A 22 -1.09 -12.19 -14.70
N ALA A 23 -1.17 -10.89 -14.43
CA ALA A 23 -0.74 -10.29 -13.17
C ALA A 23 -1.85 -9.42 -12.58
N ALA A 24 -1.97 -9.49 -11.26
CA ALA A 24 -2.75 -8.54 -10.48
C ALA A 24 -1.78 -7.70 -9.64
N PHE A 25 -2.00 -6.39 -9.63
CA PHE A 25 -1.19 -5.45 -8.86
C PHE A 25 -2.02 -4.92 -7.70
N TYR A 26 -1.43 -5.01 -6.51
CA TYR A 26 -2.05 -4.52 -5.28
C TYR A 26 -1.09 -3.56 -4.59
N GLU A 27 -1.66 -2.52 -4.01
CA GLU A 27 -0.97 -1.62 -3.12
C GLU A 27 -1.24 -2.05 -1.68
N LEU A 28 -0.17 -2.15 -0.88
CA LEU A 28 -0.27 -2.53 0.52
C LEU A 28 -0.17 -1.28 1.38
N THR A 29 -1.22 -1.01 2.17
CA THR A 29 -1.19 0.07 3.15
C THR A 29 -0.34 -0.34 4.36
N PRO A 30 0.74 0.40 4.69
CA PRO A 30 1.55 0.09 5.85
C PRO A 30 0.77 0.34 7.15
N ILE A 31 1.00 -0.51 8.14
CA ILE A 31 0.46 -0.34 9.49
C ILE A 31 1.57 0.18 10.41
N GLY A 32 1.27 1.23 11.18
CA GLY A 32 2.21 1.76 12.18
C GLY A 32 2.49 0.72 13.27
N THR A 33 3.75 0.31 13.38
CA THR A 33 4.20 -0.74 14.32
C THR A 33 4.75 -0.18 15.63
N GLU A 34 5.13 1.10 15.66
CA GLU A 34 5.72 1.74 16.85
C GLU A 34 4.72 1.81 18.00
N GLY A 35 5.17 1.44 19.21
CA GLY A 35 4.35 1.47 20.44
C GLY A 35 3.18 0.46 20.46
N ARG A 36 3.05 -0.41 19.46
CA ARG A 36 2.04 -1.47 19.43
C ARG A 36 2.43 -2.63 20.33
N ASP A 37 1.40 -3.29 20.87
CA ASP A 37 1.57 -4.50 21.65
C ASP A 37 2.19 -5.63 20.79
N PRO A 38 3.21 -6.35 21.29
CA PRO A 38 3.86 -7.42 20.52
C PRO A 38 2.93 -8.56 20.09
N GLU A 39 1.93 -8.91 20.89
CA GLU A 39 0.96 -9.96 20.53
C GLU A 39 0.07 -9.51 19.38
N TRP A 40 -0.30 -8.22 19.36
CA TRP A 40 -1.04 -7.65 18.23
C TRP A 40 -0.21 -7.68 16.95
N LEU A 41 1.08 -7.31 17.01
CA LEU A 41 1.98 -7.37 15.84
C LEU A 41 2.13 -8.81 15.32
N ARG A 42 2.23 -9.80 16.22
CA ARG A 42 2.27 -11.20 15.82
C ARG A 42 0.99 -11.63 15.10
N LYS A 43 -0.19 -11.24 15.60
CA LYS A 43 -1.46 -11.53 14.94
C LYS A 43 -1.55 -10.92 13.54
N ALA A 44 -1.08 -9.68 13.37
CA ALA A 44 -1.07 -9.03 12.06
C ALA A 44 -0.16 -9.77 11.08
N ARG A 45 1.03 -10.19 11.51
CA ARG A 45 1.93 -11.04 10.72
C ARG A 45 1.27 -12.38 10.37
N ASP A 46 0.70 -13.07 11.34
CA ASP A 46 0.09 -14.40 11.15
C ASP A 46 -1.09 -14.33 10.17
N ALA A 47 -1.87 -13.24 10.22
CA ALA A 47 -2.96 -13.01 9.27
C ALA A 47 -2.43 -12.85 7.82
N LEU A 48 -1.34 -12.10 7.63
CA LEU A 48 -0.69 -11.96 6.33
C LEU A 48 -0.13 -13.29 5.83
N GLU A 49 0.55 -14.04 6.71
CA GLU A 49 1.10 -15.35 6.38
C GLU A 49 0.00 -16.32 5.93
N ASN A 50 -1.07 -16.45 6.71
CA ASN A 50 -2.18 -17.33 6.37
C ASN A 50 -2.85 -16.91 5.07
N ALA A 51 -3.06 -15.61 4.85
CA ALA A 51 -3.65 -15.12 3.61
C ALA A 51 -2.82 -15.53 2.39
N LEU A 52 -1.48 -15.49 2.48
CA LEU A 52 -0.61 -15.91 1.39
C LEU A 52 -0.60 -17.43 1.22
N GLN A 53 -0.56 -18.21 2.31
CA GLN A 53 -0.54 -19.67 2.24
C GLN A 53 -1.84 -20.25 1.69
N ASP A 54 -2.98 -19.66 2.05
CA ASP A 54 -4.31 -20.21 1.72
C ASP A 54 -4.84 -19.72 0.35
N SER A 55 -4.20 -18.71 -0.28
CA SER A 55 -4.74 -18.09 -1.51
C SER A 55 -4.21 -18.70 -2.81
N PHE A 56 -3.12 -19.48 -2.77
CA PHE A 56 -2.44 -19.95 -3.98
C PHE A 56 -2.32 -21.47 -4.00
N ASP A 57 -3.09 -22.11 -4.88
CA ASP A 57 -2.95 -23.53 -5.14
C ASP A 57 -1.56 -23.84 -5.74
N GLU A 58 -0.96 -24.96 -5.33
CA GLU A 58 0.30 -25.43 -5.90
C GLU A 58 0.05 -26.04 -7.29
N LEU A 59 0.71 -25.50 -8.30
CA LEU A 59 0.56 -25.91 -9.71
C LEU A 59 1.91 -26.33 -10.29
N ASP A 60 1.96 -27.53 -10.88
CA ASP A 60 3.20 -28.11 -11.42
C ASP A 60 3.71 -27.39 -12.69
N GLU A 61 2.80 -26.96 -13.56
CA GLU A 61 3.17 -26.40 -14.88
C GLU A 61 3.09 -24.88 -14.96
N SER A 62 2.35 -24.23 -14.06
CA SER A 62 2.10 -22.78 -14.09
C SER A 62 1.99 -22.23 -12.66
N PRO A 63 3.09 -22.23 -11.90
CA PRO A 63 3.07 -21.82 -10.51
C PRO A 63 2.77 -20.33 -10.36
N TRP A 64 2.16 -19.97 -9.23
CA TRP A 64 2.03 -18.57 -8.84
C TRP A 64 3.38 -17.96 -8.51
N VAL A 65 3.59 -16.71 -8.95
CA VAL A 65 4.74 -15.90 -8.56
C VAL A 65 4.23 -14.70 -7.79
N VAL A 66 4.57 -14.62 -6.51
CA VAL A 66 4.26 -13.47 -5.66
C VAL A 66 5.51 -12.63 -5.49
N GLN A 67 5.43 -11.33 -5.81
CA GLN A 67 6.54 -10.40 -5.70
C GLN A 67 6.15 -9.19 -4.86
N PHE A 68 6.96 -8.91 -3.84
CA PHE A 68 6.81 -7.73 -2.99
C PHE A 68 7.81 -6.65 -3.41
N TYR A 69 7.31 -5.44 -3.53
CA TYR A 69 8.14 -4.25 -3.70
C TYR A 69 7.98 -3.39 -2.46
N ALA A 70 9.04 -3.30 -1.66
CA ALA A 70 9.16 -2.29 -0.63
C ALA A 70 10.03 -1.17 -1.19
N LYS A 71 9.45 0.01 -1.33
CA LYS A 71 10.17 1.23 -1.62
C LYS A 71 9.95 2.16 -0.43
N ASP A 72 11.02 2.80 0.04
CA ASP A 72 10.84 3.92 0.96
C ASP A 72 10.11 5.02 0.20
N GLU A 73 8.84 5.20 0.55
CA GLU A 73 8.02 6.26 0.01
C GLU A 73 8.47 7.56 0.68
N THR A 74 9.34 8.30 0.00
CA THR A 74 9.78 9.62 0.46
C THR A 74 8.70 10.68 0.20
N SER A 75 7.58 10.31 -0.42
CA SER A 75 6.44 11.20 -0.66
C SER A 75 5.56 11.23 0.58
N TRP A 76 5.55 12.37 1.24
CA TRP A 76 4.67 12.65 2.38
C TRP A 76 3.36 13.32 1.96
N GLU A 77 3.06 13.37 0.66
CA GLU A 77 1.90 14.08 0.10
C GLU A 77 0.59 13.53 0.65
N ASP A 78 0.40 12.21 0.65
CA ASP A 78 -0.81 11.54 1.15
C ASP A 78 -1.00 11.74 2.66
N TYR A 79 0.11 11.79 3.42
CA TYR A 79 0.09 12.10 4.84
C TYR A 79 -0.31 13.56 5.10
N LEU A 80 0.19 14.49 4.29
CA LEU A 80 -0.17 15.90 4.38
C LEU A 80 -1.64 16.13 4.01
N GLU A 81 -2.18 15.40 3.03
CA GLU A 81 -3.62 15.42 2.73
C GLU A 81 -4.44 14.88 3.91
N THR A 82 -4.05 13.73 4.47
CA THR A 82 -4.73 13.16 5.65
C THR A 82 -4.69 14.12 6.84
N LEU A 83 -3.54 14.77 7.08
CA LEU A 83 -3.38 15.75 8.16
C LEU A 83 -4.26 16.98 7.93
N HIS A 84 -4.35 17.45 6.69
CA HIS A 84 -5.22 18.55 6.31
C HIS A 84 -6.70 18.21 6.57
N ASP A 85 -7.13 17.00 6.20
CA ASP A 85 -8.50 16.54 6.39
C ASP A 85 -8.85 16.24 7.85
N TYR A 86 -7.84 15.93 8.68
CA TYR A 86 -8.00 15.76 10.12
C TYR A 86 -8.25 17.08 10.87
N VAL A 87 -7.93 18.23 10.26
CA VAL A 87 -8.17 19.54 10.88
C VAL A 87 -9.67 19.74 11.09
N GLN A 88 -10.07 19.95 12.34
CA GLN A 88 -11.48 20.22 12.66
C GLN A 88 -11.99 21.46 11.90
N PRO A 89 -13.25 21.47 11.43
CA PRO A 89 -13.79 22.56 10.60
C PRO A 89 -13.61 23.97 11.19
N ARG A 90 -13.69 24.09 12.53
CA ARG A 90 -13.52 25.37 13.25
C ARG A 90 -12.09 25.93 13.25
N ALA A 91 -11.10 25.10 12.89
CA ALA A 91 -9.68 25.45 12.89
C ALA A 91 -9.10 25.55 11.46
N GLN A 92 -9.86 25.14 10.45
CA GLN A 92 -9.47 25.25 9.04
C GLN A 92 -9.34 26.73 8.63
N GLY A 93 -8.31 27.04 7.83
CA GLY A 93 -8.04 28.41 7.37
C GLY A 93 -7.63 29.40 8.46
N THR A 94 -7.34 28.94 9.68
CA THR A 94 -6.75 29.81 10.71
C THR A 94 -5.26 30.00 10.47
N ALA A 95 -4.76 31.21 10.76
CA ALA A 95 -3.34 31.52 10.59
C ALA A 95 -2.41 30.56 11.36
N PHE A 96 -2.86 30.06 12.52
CA PHE A 96 -2.11 29.07 13.29
C PHE A 96 -2.03 27.72 12.58
N THR A 97 -3.17 27.21 12.09
CA THR A 97 -3.22 25.93 11.37
C THR A 97 -2.42 25.98 10.07
N GLU A 98 -2.53 27.07 9.29
CA GLU A 98 -1.75 27.23 8.06
C GLU A 98 -0.24 27.27 8.33
N MET A 99 0.19 28.03 9.34
CA MET A 99 1.59 28.07 9.75
C MET A 99 2.08 26.69 10.23
N TYR A 100 1.28 25.99 11.02
CA TYR A 100 1.62 24.67 11.53
C TYR A 100 1.78 23.65 10.40
N LEU A 101 0.84 23.59 9.46
CA LEU A 101 0.91 22.70 8.29
C LEU A 101 2.13 23.01 7.40
N GLN A 102 2.44 24.29 7.19
CA GLN A 102 3.64 24.71 6.43
C GLN A 102 4.94 24.30 7.12
N GLN A 103 5.02 24.48 8.45
CA GLN A 103 6.18 24.03 9.21
C GLN A 103 6.33 22.52 9.17
N PHE A 104 5.24 21.78 9.36
CA PHE A 104 5.26 20.32 9.33
C PHE A 104 5.73 19.78 7.97
N LYS A 105 5.24 20.37 6.86
CA LYS A 105 5.72 20.07 5.51
C LYS A 105 7.22 20.36 5.30
N HIS A 106 7.80 21.31 6.04
CA HIS A 106 9.21 21.67 5.92
C HIS A 106 10.15 20.78 6.75
N HIS A 107 9.64 20.13 7.81
CA HIS A 107 10.43 19.31 8.74
C HIS A 107 10.26 17.80 8.54
N LEU A 108 9.39 17.37 7.62
CA LEU A 108 9.26 16.00 7.09
C LEU A 108 10.23 15.77 5.94
#